data_AF-A0A550JKG5-F1
#
_entry.id   AF-A0A550JKG5-F1
#
_cell.length_a   1.000
_cell.length_b   1.000
_cell.length_c   1.000
_cell.angle_alpha   90.00
_cell.angle_beta   90.00
_cell.angle_gamma   90.00
#
_symmetry.space_group_name_H-M   'P 1'
#
loop_
_entity.id
_entity.type
_entity.pdbx_description
1 polymer ?
#
loop_
_entity_poly.entity_id
_entity_poly.type
_entity_poly.pdbx_seq_one_letter_code
_entity_poly.pdbx_strand_id
1 'polypeptide(L)'
;MRESSFPQEVVLSENEDFSQYAEGLSKVRRRRWCLWGVILIYIPLIWTTLTITQSDRATAKVFAVWFIFACIASCISAFVKCPRCGNLFHVNGLIPMYFRRCLHCGLPLNADKKKE
;
A
#
# COMPACT_ATOMS: atom_id res chain seq x y z
N MET A 1 -55.91 21.76 5.34
CA MET A 1 -54.88 21.44 4.33
C MET A 1 -53.69 22.35 4.58
N ARG A 2 -52.68 21.84 5.28
CA ARG A 2 -51.40 22.52 5.53
C ARG A 2 -50.34 21.49 5.22
N GLU A 3 -49.79 21.58 4.02
CA GLU A 3 -48.54 20.93 3.65
C GLU A 3 -47.47 21.50 4.56
N SER A 4 -46.98 20.69 5.50
CA SER A 4 -45.85 21.08 6.34
C SER A 4 -44.93 19.90 6.53
N SER A 5 -43.85 19.97 5.75
CA SER A 5 -42.48 19.78 6.19
C SER A 5 -42.11 18.36 6.66
N PHE A 6 -41.78 17.53 5.69
CA PHE A 6 -40.71 16.53 5.85
C PHE A 6 -39.38 17.24 5.51
N PRO A 7 -38.52 17.59 6.47
CA PRO A 7 -37.20 18.09 6.14
C PRO A 7 -36.21 16.93 6.12
N GLN A 8 -35.56 16.81 4.95
CA GLN A 8 -34.20 16.33 4.80
C GLN A 8 -34.05 14.81 4.71
N GLU A 9 -34.38 14.26 3.53
CA GLU A 9 -33.50 13.27 2.92
C GLU A 9 -32.05 13.76 3.07
N VAL A 10 -31.30 13.03 3.88
CA VAL A 10 -29.86 13.17 3.98
C VAL A 10 -29.34 12.88 2.59
N VAL A 11 -29.06 13.94 1.85
CA VAL A 11 -28.26 13.92 0.62
C VAL A 11 -26.97 13.23 1.00
N LEU A 12 -26.91 11.93 0.75
CA LEU A 12 -25.67 11.18 0.69
C LEU A 12 -24.85 11.94 -0.34
N SER A 13 -23.84 12.67 0.10
CA SER A 13 -22.92 13.38 -0.78
C SER A 13 -22.16 12.33 -1.59
N GLU A 14 -22.77 11.88 -2.68
CA GLU A 14 -22.34 10.71 -3.45
C GLU A 14 -21.12 10.99 -4.32
N ASN A 15 -20.56 12.20 -4.25
CA ASN A 15 -19.40 12.63 -5.01
C ASN A 15 -18.38 13.33 -4.11
N GLU A 16 -17.83 12.65 -3.10
CA GLU A 16 -16.52 13.06 -2.58
C GLU A 16 -15.50 12.88 -3.71
N ASP A 17 -15.11 13.99 -4.34
CA ASP A 17 -14.20 13.99 -5.48
C ASP A 17 -12.76 13.64 -5.00
N PHE A 18 -12.48 12.34 -4.90
CA PHE A 18 -11.19 11.83 -4.41
C PHE A 18 -10.04 12.01 -5.42
N SER A 19 -10.31 12.60 -6.59
CA SER A 19 -9.33 12.90 -7.62
C SER A 19 -8.16 13.75 -7.08
N GLN A 20 -8.42 14.65 -6.13
CA GLN A 20 -7.40 15.47 -5.47
C GLN A 20 -6.38 14.65 -4.66
N TYR A 21 -6.73 13.45 -4.22
CA TYR A 21 -5.85 12.55 -3.47
C TYR A 21 -5.11 11.53 -4.35
N ALA A 22 -5.36 11.53 -5.68
CA ALA A 22 -4.82 10.57 -6.62
C ALA A 22 -3.28 10.53 -6.63
N GLU A 23 -2.64 11.70 -6.56
CA GLU A 23 -1.18 11.78 -6.59
C GLU A 23 -0.56 11.13 -5.35
N GLY A 24 -1.13 11.38 -4.17
CA GLY A 24 -0.71 10.74 -2.92
C GLY A 24 -0.96 9.23 -2.91
N LEU A 25 -2.11 8.78 -3.42
CA LEU A 25 -2.46 7.36 -3.55
C LEU A 25 -1.55 6.62 -4.53
N SER A 26 -1.13 7.27 -5.62
CA SER A 26 -0.17 6.71 -6.59
C SER A 26 1.18 6.41 -5.96
N LYS A 27 1.65 7.27 -5.03
CA LYS A 27 2.89 7.08 -4.26
C LYS A 27 2.79 5.85 -3.36
N VAL A 28 1.64 5.62 -2.71
CA VAL A 28 1.39 4.40 -1.91
C VAL A 28 1.43 3.14 -2.79
N ARG A 29 0.77 3.19 -3.96
CA ARG A 29 0.75 2.08 -4.92
C ARG A 29 2.15 1.75 -5.45
N ARG A 30 2.94 2.76 -5.81
CA ARG A 30 4.32 2.59 -6.30
C ARG A 30 5.21 1.91 -5.26
N ARG A 31 5.10 2.28 -3.98
CA ARG A 31 5.89 1.68 -2.90
C ARG A 31 5.50 0.23 -2.60
N ARG A 32 4.20 -0.09 -2.65
CA ARG A 32 3.73 -1.49 -2.63
C ARG A 32 4.30 -2.27 -3.81
N TRP A 33 4.33 -1.68 -5.00
CA TRP A 33 4.93 -2.29 -6.18
C TRP A 33 6.44 -2.51 -6.05
N CYS A 34 7.17 -1.60 -5.39
CA CYS A 34 8.59 -1.82 -5.07
C CYS A 34 8.78 -3.06 -4.17
N LEU A 35 7.97 -3.22 -3.13
CA LEU A 35 8.02 -4.41 -2.26
C LEU A 35 7.71 -5.69 -3.05
N TRP A 36 6.67 -5.66 -3.90
CA TRP A 36 6.36 -6.77 -4.79
C TRP A 36 7.50 -7.07 -5.77
N GLY A 37 8.16 -6.05 -6.33
CA GLY A 37 9.32 -6.21 -7.19
C GLY A 37 10.47 -6.92 -6.48
N VAL A 38 10.79 -6.53 -5.24
CA VAL A 38 11.83 -7.19 -4.43
C VAL A 38 11.45 -8.64 -4.11
N ILE A 39 10.19 -8.91 -3.77
CA ILE A 39 9.70 -10.28 -3.55
C ILE A 39 9.81 -11.11 -4.83
N LEU A 40 9.40 -10.57 -5.98
CA LEU A 40 9.49 -11.29 -7.25
C LEU A 40 10.93 -11.56 -7.66
N ILE A 41 11.88 -10.68 -7.34
CA ILE A 41 13.31 -10.87 -7.62
C ILE A 41 13.91 -12.01 -6.80
N TYR A 42 13.30 -12.39 -5.67
CA TYR A 42 13.77 -13.50 -4.83
C TYR A 42 13.81 -14.83 -5.58
N ILE A 43 12.74 -15.14 -6.31
CA ILE A 43 12.56 -16.41 -7.03
C ILE A 43 13.68 -16.64 -8.05
N PRO A 44 13.96 -15.72 -9.00
CA PRO A 44 15.06 -15.90 -9.95
C PRO A 44 16.42 -15.84 -9.25
N LEU A 45 16.59 -15.08 -8.17
CA LEU A 45 17.85 -15.08 -7.40
C LEU A 45 18.16 -16.46 -6.85
N ILE A 46 17.19 -17.08 -6.14
CA ILE A 46 17.38 -18.40 -5.56
C ILE A 46 17.59 -19.43 -6.66
N TRP A 47 16.77 -19.40 -7.70
CA TRP A 47 16.88 -20.32 -8.82
C TRP A 47 18.26 -20.26 -9.49
N THR A 48 18.77 -19.07 -9.79
CA THR A 48 20.10 -18.89 -10.39
C THR A 48 21.24 -19.29 -9.45
N THR A 49 21.15 -18.99 -8.15
CA THR A 49 22.17 -19.45 -7.19
C THR A 49 22.21 -20.97 -7.06
N LEU A 50 21.06 -21.63 -7.07
CA LEU A 50 20.98 -23.10 -6.99
C LEU A 50 21.55 -23.76 -8.24
N THR A 51 21.23 -23.24 -9.43
CA THR A 51 21.71 -23.83 -10.69
C THR A 51 23.21 -23.65 -10.88
N ILE A 52 23.77 -22.50 -10.50
CA ILE A 52 25.18 -22.17 -10.76
C ILE A 52 26.11 -22.71 -9.66
N THR A 53 25.76 -22.50 -8.39
CA THR A 53 26.77 -22.63 -7.32
C THR A 53 26.73 -23.98 -6.60
N GLN A 54 25.56 -24.64 -6.52
CA GLN A 54 25.38 -25.93 -5.80
C GLN A 54 25.95 -25.91 -4.36
N SER A 55 26.18 -24.73 -3.78
CA SER A 55 26.88 -24.54 -2.50
C SER A 55 26.12 -23.57 -1.62
N ASP A 56 25.75 -24.04 -0.43
CA ASP A 56 24.89 -23.33 0.52
C ASP A 56 25.47 -22.00 0.98
N ARG A 57 26.81 -21.88 1.03
CA ARG A 57 27.50 -20.68 1.50
C ARG A 57 27.32 -19.48 0.56
N ALA A 58 27.26 -19.71 -0.74
CA ALA A 58 27.05 -18.63 -1.71
C ALA A 58 25.58 -18.20 -1.72
N THR A 59 24.66 -19.17 -1.68
CA THR A 59 23.22 -18.94 -1.56
C THR A 59 22.91 -18.11 -0.30
N ALA A 60 23.56 -18.39 0.83
CA ALA A 60 23.40 -17.61 2.06
C ALA A 60 23.83 -16.13 1.91
N LYS A 61 24.93 -15.85 1.19
CA LYS A 61 25.37 -14.46 0.93
C LYS A 61 24.37 -13.70 0.06
N VAL A 62 23.89 -14.34 -1.01
CA VAL A 62 22.89 -13.75 -1.91
C VAL A 62 21.58 -13.50 -1.18
N PHE A 63 21.15 -14.45 -0.35
CA PHE A 63 19.99 -14.30 0.53
C PHE A 63 20.16 -13.11 1.47
N ALA A 64 21.32 -12.96 2.13
CA ALA A 64 21.58 -11.86 3.04
C ALA A 64 21.47 -10.49 2.35
N VAL A 65 22.05 -10.35 1.15
CA VAL A 65 21.94 -9.11 0.36
C VAL A 65 20.49 -8.83 -0.01
N TRP A 66 19.77 -9.83 -0.52
CA TRP A 66 18.36 -9.71 -0.86
C TRP A 66 17.49 -9.35 0.36
N PHE A 67 17.76 -9.96 1.51
CA PHE A 67 17.03 -9.72 2.74
C PHE A 67 17.15 -8.26 3.19
N ILE A 68 18.34 -7.66 3.07
CA ILE A 68 18.54 -6.22 3.35
C ILE A 68 17.66 -5.36 2.43
N PHE A 69 17.63 -5.66 1.12
CA PHE A 69 16.74 -4.96 0.18
C PHE A 69 15.27 -5.14 0.54
N ALA A 70 14.86 -6.34 0.95
CA ALA A 70 13.50 -6.63 1.39
C ALA A 70 13.13 -5.84 2.66
N CYS A 71 14.03 -5.76 3.65
CA CYS A 71 13.85 -4.94 4.84
C CYS A 71 13.68 -3.46 4.48
N ILE A 72 14.54 -2.91 3.63
CA ILE A 72 14.46 -1.52 3.19
C ILE A 72 13.14 -1.25 2.47
N ALA A 73 12.76 -2.12 1.52
CA ALA A 73 11.51 -2.00 0.78
C ALA A 73 10.28 -2.10 1.71
N SER A 74 10.34 -2.98 2.73
CA SER A 74 9.30 -3.11 3.75
C SER A 74 9.15 -1.84 4.58
N CYS A 75 10.24 -1.27 5.08
CA CYS A 75 10.22 0.01 5.79
C CYS A 75 9.64 1.12 4.89
N ILE A 76 10.11 1.25 3.66
CA ILE A 76 9.62 2.28 2.71
C ILE A 76 8.11 2.12 2.43
N SER A 77 7.63 0.88 2.37
CA SER A 77 6.22 0.52 2.14
C SER A 77 5.35 0.78 3.37
N ALA A 78 5.88 0.54 4.59
CA ALA A 78 5.17 0.79 5.84
C ALA A 78 5.11 2.28 6.21
N PHE A 79 6.18 3.03 5.97
CA PHE A 79 6.30 4.46 6.29
C PHE A 79 5.72 5.37 5.21
N VAL A 80 4.48 5.09 4.79
CA VAL A 80 3.78 5.90 3.79
C VAL A 80 2.74 6.79 4.45
N LYS A 81 2.84 8.10 4.24
CA LYS A 81 1.87 9.07 4.72
C LYS A 81 0.62 9.08 3.84
N CYS A 82 -0.54 9.07 4.45
CA CYS A 82 -1.83 9.23 3.78
C CYS A 82 -2.00 10.70 3.34
N PRO A 83 -2.41 10.97 2.09
CA PRO A 83 -2.61 12.35 1.62
C PRO A 83 -3.81 13.07 2.26
N ARG A 84 -4.78 12.34 2.84
CA ARG A 84 -5.97 12.91 3.48
C ARG A 84 -5.76 13.24 4.96
N CYS A 85 -5.12 12.34 5.72
CA CYS A 85 -4.95 12.51 7.17
C CYS A 85 -3.51 12.76 7.62
N GLY A 86 -2.52 12.71 6.72
CA GLY A 86 -1.09 12.90 7.06
C GLY A 86 -0.45 11.76 7.85
N ASN A 87 -1.25 10.85 8.43
CA ASN A 87 -0.80 9.71 9.23
C ASN A 87 -0.29 8.55 8.36
N LEU A 88 0.42 7.62 9.01
CA LEU A 88 0.91 6.40 8.38
C LEU A 88 -0.26 5.54 7.90
N PHE A 89 -0.27 5.23 6.59
CA PHE A 89 -1.39 4.56 5.93
C PHE A 89 -1.64 3.15 6.47
N HIS A 90 -0.56 2.43 6.79
CA HIS A 90 -0.56 1.03 7.19
C HIS A 90 -0.29 0.79 8.67
N VAL A 91 0.12 1.82 9.41
CA VAL A 91 0.52 1.68 10.81
C VAL A 91 -0.63 2.19 11.69
N ASN A 92 -1.28 1.24 12.38
CA ASN A 92 -2.21 1.53 13.46
C ASN A 92 -1.86 0.64 14.65
N GLY A 93 -0.99 1.14 15.53
CA GLY A 93 -0.37 0.36 16.60
C GLY A 93 0.98 -0.25 16.21
N LEU A 94 1.31 -1.41 16.78
CA LEU A 94 2.65 -2.00 16.72
C LEU A 94 2.92 -2.80 15.42
N ILE A 95 1.89 -3.15 14.66
CA ILE A 95 1.98 -4.02 13.47
C ILE A 95 1.47 -3.26 12.24
N PRO A 96 2.26 -3.16 11.15
CA PRO A 96 1.79 -2.59 9.89
C PRO A 96 0.79 -3.56 9.22
N MET A 97 -0.50 -3.19 9.21
CA MET A 97 -1.51 -3.96 8.50
C MET A 97 -1.67 -3.45 7.07
N TYR A 98 -1.43 -4.33 6.09
CA TYR A 98 -1.43 -4.00 4.66
C TYR A 98 -2.83 -3.84 4.03
N PHE A 99 -3.79 -3.22 4.74
CA PHE A 99 -5.16 -3.04 4.25
C PHE A 99 -5.27 -2.14 3.00
N ARG A 100 -6.26 -2.41 2.14
CA ARG A 100 -6.55 -1.61 0.93
C ARG A 100 -7.24 -0.27 1.26
N ARG A 101 -7.34 0.09 2.53
CA ARG A 101 -7.92 1.34 3.05
C ARG A 101 -7.00 1.88 4.14
N CYS A 102 -6.96 3.20 4.30
CA CYS A 102 -6.22 3.81 5.40
C CYS A 102 -6.86 3.39 6.73
N LEU A 103 -6.05 2.99 7.71
CA LEU A 103 -6.55 2.59 9.04
C LEU A 103 -7.12 3.75 9.86
N HIS A 104 -6.69 4.98 9.58
CA HIS A 104 -7.11 6.17 10.35
C HIS A 104 -8.33 6.85 9.74
N CYS A 105 -8.30 7.15 8.44
CA CYS A 105 -9.37 7.90 7.75
C CYS A 105 -10.27 7.03 6.87
N GLY A 106 -10.00 5.72 6.78
CA GLY A 106 -10.79 4.80 5.94
C GLY A 106 -10.63 4.99 4.43
N LEU A 107 -9.81 5.94 3.97
CA LEU A 107 -9.67 6.28 2.56
C LEU A 107 -9.24 5.05 1.74
N PRO A 108 -10.03 4.61 0.74
CA PRO A 108 -9.66 3.48 -0.09
C PRO A 108 -8.47 3.80 -0.99
N LEU A 109 -7.60 2.82 -1.19
CA LEU A 109 -6.38 2.96 -2.01
C LEU A 109 -6.67 3.23 -3.50
N ASN A 110 -7.87 2.86 -3.95
CA ASN A 110 -8.36 3.05 -5.32
C ASN A 110 -9.46 4.12 -5.38
N ALA A 111 -9.59 4.99 -4.37
CA ALA A 111 -10.57 6.06 -4.38
C ALA A 111 -10.42 6.95 -5.62
N ASP A 112 -9.19 7.11 -6.10
CA ASP A 112 -8.85 7.87 -7.32
C ASP A 112 -9.24 7.19 -8.63
N LYS A 113 -9.39 5.85 -8.61
CA LYS A 113 -9.70 5.05 -9.80
C LYS A 113 -11.15 4.63 -9.90
N LYS A 114 -11.95 4.87 -8.86
CA LYS A 114 -13.39 4.66 -8.90
C LYS A 114 -14.01 5.82 -9.69
N LYS A 115 -13.83 5.78 -11.02
CA LYS A 115 -14.82 6.36 -11.92
C LYS A 115 -15.96 5.34 -11.99
N GLU A 116 -17.17 5.84 -11.87
CA GLU A 116 -18.44 5.10 -11.92
C GLU A 116 -18.45 3.97 -12.95
#